data_AF-A0A0A9A6J1-F1
#
_entry.id   AF-A0A0A9A6J1-F1
#
_cell.length_a   1.000
_cell.length_b   1.000
_cell.length_c   1.000
_cell.angle_alpha   90.00
_cell.angle_beta   90.00
_cell.angle_gamma   90.00
#
_symmetry.space_group_name_H-M   'P 1'
#
loop_
_entity.id
_entity.type
_entity.pdbx_description
1 polymer ?
#
loop_
_entity_poly.entity_id
_entity_poly.type
_entity_poly.pdbx_seq_one_letter_code
_entity_poly.pdbx_strand_id
1 'polypeptide(L)'
;MYTASLYAAFASVIHNRHETMAGQRIVMFSYGSGLTSTMFSFKINEGQHPFSLPNIASILDVSKKLEARHVVPPKKFIEALKLMEHRYGAKDFMTSQDTSLLSAGTYYLTHVDSMYRRYYAVKSDGVTTPLSNGH
;
A
#
# COMPACT_ATOMS: atom_id res chain seq x y z
N MET A 1 -0.95 -4.80 -8.54
CA MET A 1 -0.76 -5.08 -7.10
C MET A 1 -0.41 -6.55 -6.79
N TYR A 2 -0.12 -7.42 -7.77
CA TYR A 2 0.32 -8.82 -7.55
C TYR A 2 -0.44 -9.52 -6.42
N THR A 3 0.25 -10.00 -5.37
CA THR A 3 -0.35 -10.74 -4.24
C THR A 3 -1.42 -9.96 -3.47
N ALA A 4 -1.33 -8.63 -3.41
CA ALA A 4 -2.32 -7.78 -2.77
C ALA A 4 -3.57 -7.53 -3.65
N SER A 5 -3.57 -7.95 -4.92
CA SER A 5 -4.63 -7.62 -5.88
C SER A 5 -6.01 -8.13 -5.46
N LEU A 6 -6.10 -9.38 -5.00
CA LEU A 6 -7.37 -9.98 -4.55
C LEU A 6 -7.95 -9.22 -3.36
N TYR A 7 -7.10 -8.87 -2.39
CA TYR A 7 -7.52 -8.18 -1.17
C TYR A 7 -7.84 -6.71 -1.41
N ALA A 8 -7.17 -6.06 -2.37
CA ALA A 8 -7.54 -4.72 -2.80
C ALA A 8 -8.91 -4.71 -3.50
N ALA A 9 -9.22 -5.73 -4.32
CA ALA A 9 -10.56 -5.88 -4.88
C ALA A 9 -11.60 -6.08 -3.77
N PHE A 10 -11.30 -6.88 -2.74
CA PHE A 10 -12.16 -7.02 -1.57
C PHE A 10 -12.35 -5.70 -0.79
N ALA A 11 -11.27 -4.92 -0.60
CA ALA A 11 -11.34 -3.60 -0.01
C ALA A 11 -12.25 -2.65 -0.80
N SER A 12 -12.23 -2.72 -2.14
CA SER A 12 -13.18 -1.97 -2.99
C SER A 12 -14.63 -2.44 -2.82
N VAL A 13 -14.87 -3.74 -2.63
CA VAL A 13 -16.22 -4.25 -2.32
C VAL A 13 -16.71 -3.70 -0.98
N ILE A 14 -15.87 -3.76 0.08
CA ILE A 14 -16.19 -3.17 1.38
C ILE A 14 -16.49 -1.69 1.25
N HIS A 15 -15.61 -0.92 0.59
CA HIS A 15 -15.81 0.51 0.40
C HIS A 15 -17.18 0.84 -0.22
N ASN A 16 -17.57 0.12 -1.28
CA ASN A 16 -18.80 0.39 -2.01
C ASN A 16 -20.07 -0.23 -1.40
N ARG A 17 -19.96 -1.29 -0.59
CA ARG A 17 -21.10 -2.14 -0.21
C ARG A 17 -21.18 -2.48 1.29
N HIS A 18 -20.34 -1.89 2.14
CA HIS A 18 -20.28 -2.23 3.57
C HIS A 18 -21.64 -2.24 4.27
N GLU A 19 -22.57 -1.35 3.90
CA GLU A 19 -23.93 -1.24 4.47
C GLU A 19 -24.82 -2.47 4.21
N THR A 20 -24.57 -3.22 3.12
CA THR A 20 -25.42 -4.34 2.70
C THR A 20 -24.70 -5.69 2.75
N MET A 21 -23.48 -5.73 3.28
CA MET A 21 -22.63 -6.93 3.24
C MET A 21 -22.87 -7.90 4.41
N ALA A 22 -23.45 -7.44 5.51
CA ALA A 22 -23.75 -8.31 6.65
C ALA A 22 -24.67 -9.47 6.26
N GLY A 23 -24.34 -10.67 6.72
CA GLY A 23 -25.04 -11.91 6.38
C GLY A 23 -24.68 -12.51 5.02
N GLN A 24 -23.98 -11.77 4.15
CA GLN A 24 -23.61 -12.23 2.81
C GLN A 24 -22.43 -13.19 2.84
N ARG A 25 -22.33 -14.04 1.81
CA ARG A 25 -21.14 -14.84 1.53
C ARG A 25 -20.38 -14.23 0.35
N ILE A 26 -19.09 -13.99 0.53
CA ILE A 26 -18.20 -13.59 -0.57
C ILE A 26 -17.30 -14.75 -0.95
N VAL A 27 -17.23 -15.05 -2.25
CA VAL A 27 -16.30 -16.03 -2.82
C VAL A 27 -15.07 -15.29 -3.35
N MET A 28 -13.90 -15.82 -3.03
CA MET A 28 -12.60 -15.25 -3.34
C MET A 28 -11.83 -16.25 -4.19
N PHE A 29 -11.22 -15.79 -5.28
CA PHE A 29 -10.37 -16.61 -6.13
C PHE A 29 -8.96 -16.02 -6.20
N SER A 30 -7.99 -16.72 -5.63
CA SER A 30 -6.58 -16.33 -5.66
C SER A 30 -5.82 -17.16 -6.69
N TYR A 31 -4.96 -16.50 -7.45
CA TYR A 31 -4.15 -17.11 -8.51
C TYR A 31 -2.72 -16.57 -8.49
N GLY A 32 -1.76 -17.48 -8.68
CA GLY A 32 -0.36 -17.18 -8.99
C GLY A 32 0.17 -18.12 -10.07
N SER A 33 0.88 -17.57 -11.06
CA SER A 33 1.46 -18.32 -12.17
C SER A 33 2.57 -19.29 -11.69
N GLY A 34 2.63 -20.50 -12.27
CA GLY A 34 3.56 -21.56 -11.84
C GLY A 34 3.01 -23.00 -11.86
N LEU A 35 1.89 -23.37 -11.22
CA LEU A 35 0.74 -22.59 -10.74
C LEU A 35 0.30 -22.98 -9.32
N THR A 36 -0.21 -21.99 -8.58
CA THR A 36 -0.90 -22.21 -7.30
C THR A 36 -2.17 -21.36 -7.27
N SER A 37 -3.31 -21.98 -7.01
CA SER A 37 -4.60 -21.29 -6.93
C SER A 37 -5.47 -21.83 -5.81
N THR A 38 -6.31 -20.97 -5.24
CA THR A 38 -7.27 -21.38 -4.21
C THR A 38 -8.53 -20.55 -4.36
N MET A 39 -9.68 -21.23 -4.43
CA MET A 39 -10.98 -20.63 -4.22
C MET A 39 -11.40 -20.86 -2.76
N PHE A 40 -11.81 -19.80 -2.07
CA PHE A 40 -12.27 -19.86 -0.69
C PHE A 40 -13.44 -18.88 -0.50
N SER A 41 -14.13 -18.94 0.63
CA SER A 41 -15.24 -18.02 0.90
C SER A 41 -15.25 -17.53 2.35
N PHE A 42 -15.78 -16.33 2.54
CA PHE A 42 -16.07 -15.78 3.86
C PHE A 42 -17.57 -15.62 4.04
N LYS A 43 -18.07 -15.91 5.24
CA LYS A 43 -19.37 -15.42 5.69
C LYS A 43 -19.14 -14.10 6.43
N ILE A 44 -19.71 -13.03 5.90
CA ILE A 44 -19.61 -11.71 6.50
C ILE A 44 -20.68 -11.58 7.57
N ASN A 45 -20.27 -11.23 8.79
CA ASN A 45 -21.16 -11.03 9.91
C ASN A 45 -21.10 -9.58 10.36
N GLU A 46 -22.12 -9.14 11.09
CA GLU A 46 -22.03 -7.88 11.83
C GLU A 46 -20.90 -7.95 12.85
N GLY A 47 -20.15 -6.86 12.94
CA GLY A 47 -19.06 -6.70 13.88
C GLY A 47 -19.32 -5.53 14.82
N GLN A 48 -18.57 -5.45 15.91
CA GLN A 48 -18.59 -4.31 16.82
C GLN A 48 -17.33 -3.47 16.64
N HIS A 49 -17.42 -2.17 16.93
CA HIS A 49 -16.26 -1.28 16.89
C HIS A 49 -15.12 -1.82 17.79
N PRO A 50 -13.85 -1.83 17.33
CA PRO A 50 -13.35 -1.23 16.08
C PRO A 50 -13.43 -2.16 14.85
N PHE A 51 -13.88 -3.40 15.01
CA PHE A 51 -13.91 -4.43 13.96
C PHE A 51 -15.28 -4.54 13.28
N SER A 52 -15.84 -3.41 12.81
CA SER A 52 -17.11 -3.36 12.08
C SER A 52 -16.90 -2.95 10.61
N LEU A 53 -17.80 -3.35 9.71
CA LEU A 53 -17.73 -3.00 8.29
C LEU A 53 -17.69 -1.48 8.04
N PRO A 54 -18.52 -0.65 8.71
CA PRO A 54 -18.46 0.81 8.56
C PRO A 54 -17.11 1.38 9.02
N ASN A 55 -16.56 0.89 10.15
CA ASN A 55 -15.28 1.37 10.65
C ASN A 55 -14.13 0.97 9.72
N ILE A 56 -14.14 -0.27 9.19
CA ILE A 56 -13.14 -0.72 8.21
C ILE A 56 -13.20 0.16 6.95
N ALA A 57 -14.40 0.41 6.41
CA ALA A 57 -14.58 1.27 5.24
C ALA A 57 -14.07 2.69 5.49
N SER A 58 -14.37 3.25 6.67
CA SER A 58 -13.93 4.58 7.11
C SER A 58 -12.40 4.66 7.24
N ILE A 59 -11.76 3.71 7.92
CA ILE A 59 -10.30 3.68 8.12
C ILE A 59 -9.54 3.43 6.80
N LEU A 60 -10.11 2.61 5.91
CA LEU A 60 -9.50 2.38 4.60
C LEU A 60 -9.46 3.66 3.76
N ASP A 61 -10.48 4.52 3.88
CA ASP A 61 -10.59 5.83 3.25
C ASP A 61 -10.12 5.84 1.78
N VAL A 62 -10.70 4.92 0.99
CA VAL A 62 -10.26 4.64 -0.38
C VAL A 62 -10.41 5.88 -1.27
N SER A 63 -11.53 6.60 -1.17
CA SER A 63 -11.78 7.81 -1.97
C SER A 63 -10.73 8.89 -1.74
N LYS A 64 -10.45 9.24 -0.47
CA LYS A 64 -9.45 10.26 -0.14
C LYS A 64 -8.06 9.87 -0.64
N LYS A 65 -7.69 8.58 -0.51
CA LYS A 65 -6.40 8.07 -1.03
C LYS A 65 -6.32 8.16 -2.56
N LEU A 66 -7.42 7.95 -3.27
CA LEU A 66 -7.47 8.06 -4.73
C LEU A 66 -7.45 9.52 -5.20
N GLU A 67 -8.09 10.42 -4.48
CA GLU A 67 -8.13 11.87 -4.75
C GLU A 67 -6.79 12.55 -4.45
N ALA A 68 -6.07 12.10 -3.43
CA ALA A 68 -4.74 12.62 -3.08
C ALA A 68 -3.60 12.18 -4.03
N ARG A 69 -3.91 11.47 -5.11
CA ARG A 69 -2.89 11.00 -6.07
C ARG A 69 -2.34 12.14 -6.91
N HIS A 70 -1.07 12.02 -7.27
CA HIS A 70 -0.40 12.93 -8.18
C HIS A 70 -0.35 12.34 -9.59
N VAL A 71 -0.95 13.05 -10.55
CA VAL A 71 -0.87 12.69 -11.97
C VAL A 71 0.49 13.13 -12.51
N VAL A 72 1.18 12.24 -13.21
CA VAL A 72 2.47 12.52 -13.84
C VAL A 72 2.40 12.33 -15.36
N PRO A 73 3.09 13.17 -16.16
CA PRO A 73 3.18 12.96 -17.60
C PRO A 73 3.85 11.62 -17.95
N PRO A 74 3.45 10.94 -19.05
CA PRO A 74 4.02 9.65 -19.45
C PRO A 74 5.55 9.66 -19.58
N LYS A 75 6.13 10.77 -20.07
CA LYS A 75 7.58 10.92 -20.17
C LYS A 75 8.29 10.76 -18.82
N LYS A 76 7.80 11.43 -17.77
CA LYS A 76 8.35 11.32 -16.41
C LYS A 76 8.17 9.91 -15.84
N PHE A 77 7.03 9.26 -16.15
CA PHE A 77 6.81 7.87 -15.75
C PHE A 77 7.83 6.91 -16.38
N ILE A 78 8.14 7.07 -17.67
CA ILE A 78 9.15 6.26 -18.37
C ILE A 78 10.56 6.51 -17.80
N GLU A 79 10.91 7.77 -17.52
CA GLU A 79 12.18 8.12 -16.87
C GLU A 79 12.29 7.45 -15.49
N ALA A 80 11.22 7.45 -14.70
CA ALA A 80 11.17 6.76 -13.42
C ALA A 80 11.33 5.23 -13.57
N LEU A 81 10.69 4.60 -14.57
CA LEU A 81 10.87 3.17 -14.84
C LEU A 81 12.33 2.82 -15.15
N LYS A 82 12.99 3.59 -16.03
CA LYS A 82 14.42 3.40 -16.35
C LYS A 82 15.32 3.57 -15.13
N LEU A 83 15.03 4.56 -14.29
CA LEU A 83 15.74 4.73 -13.03
C LEU A 83 15.57 3.49 -12.12
N MET A 84 14.33 2.99 -11.98
CA MET A 84 14.06 1.82 -11.13
C MET A 84 14.72 0.54 -11.66
N GLU A 85 14.82 0.37 -12.98
CA GLU A 85 15.59 -0.72 -13.61
C GLU A 85 17.06 -0.68 -13.17
N HIS A 86 17.71 0.49 -13.20
CA HIS A 86 19.09 0.64 -12.71
C HIS A 86 19.23 0.41 -11.20
N ARG A 87 18.19 0.68 -10.39
CA ARG A 87 18.23 0.46 -8.95
C ARG A 87 17.95 -0.99 -8.55
N TYR A 88 17.34 -1.77 -9.43
CA TYR A 88 17.01 -3.17 -9.14
C TYR A 88 18.29 -4.01 -9.04
N GLY A 89 18.55 -4.55 -7.85
CA GLY A 89 19.77 -5.33 -7.57
C GLY A 89 21.05 -4.51 -7.40
N ALA A 90 20.97 -3.18 -7.40
CA ALA A 90 22.11 -2.29 -7.18
C ALA A 90 22.40 -2.09 -5.68
N LYS A 91 23.63 -1.61 -5.39
CA LYS A 91 24.12 -1.22 -4.06
C LYS A 91 24.87 0.10 -4.14
N ASP A 92 25.24 0.62 -2.97
CA ASP A 92 26.08 1.82 -2.81
C ASP A 92 25.52 3.06 -3.52
N PHE A 93 24.28 3.41 -3.20
CA PHE A 93 23.62 4.59 -3.78
C PHE A 93 22.72 5.33 -2.80
N MET A 94 22.65 6.66 -3.01
CA MET A 94 21.66 7.55 -2.40
C MET A 94 20.45 7.74 -3.33
N THR A 95 19.24 7.83 -2.77
CA THR A 95 18.06 8.30 -3.52
C THR A 95 18.06 9.84 -3.62
N SER A 96 17.15 10.41 -4.42
CA SER A 96 16.97 11.87 -4.46
C SER A 96 16.45 12.46 -3.16
N GLN A 97 15.87 11.62 -2.28
CA GLN A 97 15.20 12.01 -1.04
C GLN A 97 14.11 13.08 -1.23
N ASP A 98 13.58 13.25 -2.44
CA ASP A 98 12.44 14.12 -2.69
C ASP A 98 11.16 13.47 -2.13
N THR A 99 10.68 14.02 -1.02
CA THR A 99 9.47 13.57 -0.33
C THR A 99 8.29 14.50 -0.54
N SER A 100 8.37 15.46 -1.46
CA SER A 100 7.35 16.50 -1.66
C SER A 100 5.96 15.90 -1.90
N LEU A 101 5.89 14.84 -2.71
CA LEU A 101 4.66 14.15 -3.11
C LEU A 101 4.17 13.06 -2.15
N LEU A 102 4.95 12.71 -1.13
CA LEU A 102 4.55 11.68 -0.16
C LEU A 102 3.59 12.27 0.87
N SER A 103 2.65 11.50 1.40
CA SER A 103 1.89 11.96 2.56
C SER A 103 2.74 11.91 3.83
N ALA A 104 2.38 12.74 4.81
CA ALA A 104 2.72 12.60 6.21
C ALA A 104 2.75 11.12 6.67
N GLY A 105 3.76 10.74 7.44
CA GLY A 105 3.95 9.36 7.95
C GLY A 105 4.40 8.31 6.93
N THR A 106 4.64 8.67 5.67
CA THR A 106 5.09 7.70 4.64
C THR A 106 6.54 7.30 4.86
N TYR A 107 6.80 5.99 4.91
CA TYR A 107 8.15 5.45 4.87
C TYR A 107 8.74 5.55 3.46
N TYR A 108 10.01 5.94 3.34
CA TYR A 108 10.72 6.03 2.07
C TYR A 108 12.17 5.56 2.20
N LEU A 109 12.73 5.04 1.11
CA LEU A 109 14.12 4.57 1.04
C LEU A 109 15.07 5.78 0.91
N THR A 110 16.03 5.90 1.82
CA THR A 110 17.07 6.94 1.75
C THR A 110 18.26 6.46 0.94
N HIS A 111 18.75 5.25 1.23
CA HIS A 111 19.89 4.67 0.53
C HIS A 111 19.99 3.16 0.66
N VAL A 112 20.84 2.59 -0.19
CA VAL A 112 21.34 1.23 -0.09
C VAL A 112 22.86 1.30 -0.04
N ASP A 113 23.47 0.72 0.99
CA ASP A 113 24.93 0.78 1.14
C ASP A 113 25.65 -0.30 0.32
N SER A 114 26.99 -0.34 0.44
CA SER A 114 27.86 -1.28 -0.28
C SER A 114 27.67 -2.76 0.08
N MET A 115 26.93 -3.05 1.16
CA MET A 115 26.55 -4.40 1.62
C MET A 115 25.07 -4.69 1.37
N TYR A 116 24.41 -3.92 0.50
CA TYR A 116 22.99 -4.05 0.16
C TYR A 116 22.01 -3.77 1.32
N ARG A 117 22.47 -3.22 2.44
CA ARG A 117 21.59 -2.86 3.57
C ARG A 117 20.77 -1.64 3.16
N ARG A 118 19.47 -1.70 3.42
CA ARG A 118 18.49 -0.68 3.02
C ARG A 118 18.13 0.17 4.22
N TYR A 119 18.20 1.48 4.06
CA TYR A 119 17.91 2.44 5.12
C TYR A 119 16.68 3.26 4.74
N TYR A 120 15.81 3.47 5.73
CA TYR A 120 14.53 4.13 5.54
C TYR A 120 14.39 5.30 6.50
N ALA A 121 13.58 6.27 6.10
CA ALA A 121 13.12 7.34 6.94
C ALA A 121 11.59 7.49 6.80
N VAL A 122 10.99 8.26 7.69
CA VAL A 122 9.55 8.57 7.68
C VAL A 122 9.39 10.04 7.36
N LYS A 123 8.52 10.39 6.41
CA LYS A 123 8.19 11.79 6.14
C LYS A 123 7.52 12.38 7.38
N SER A 124 8.16 13.37 7.99
CA SER A 124 7.64 14.07 9.16
C SER A 124 6.45 14.96 8.81
N ASP A 125 5.54 15.11 9.78
CA ASP A 125 4.34 15.94 9.63
C ASP A 125 4.60 17.40 10.06
N GLY A 126 5.86 17.78 10.28
CA GLY A 126 6.26 19.07 10.86
C GLY A 126 6.11 19.13 12.40
N VAL A 127 5.55 18.10 13.03
CA VAL A 127 5.47 17.94 14.48
C VAL A 127 6.34 16.74 14.87
N THR A 128 7.54 17.01 15.37
CA THR A 128 8.53 16.01 15.72
C THR A 128 8.08 15.18 16.93
N THR A 129 8.01 13.86 16.77
CA THR A 129 8.50 12.95 17.82
C THR A 129 9.54 12.05 17.17
N PRO A 130 10.80 12.03 17.67
CA PRO A 130 11.79 11.09 17.15
C PRO A 130 11.34 9.69 17.55
N LEU A 131 10.91 8.90 16.57
CA LEU A 131 10.77 7.45 16.76
C LEU A 131 12.18 6.88 16.78
N SER A 132 12.70 6.61 17.98
CA SER A 132 13.89 5.79 18.13
C SER A 132 13.57 4.41 17.58
N ASN A 133 14.41 3.91 16.66
CA ASN A 133 14.37 2.51 16.27
C ASN A 133 14.53 1.67 17.55
N GLY A 134 13.45 0.99 17.94
CA GLY A 134 13.46 0.08 19.07
C GLY A 134 14.46 -1.04 18.81
N HIS A 135 15.55 -1.02 19.57
CA HIS A 135 16.20 -2.21 20.10
C HIS A 135 15.97 -2.20 21.61
#